data_AF-A0A0M8X4U6-F1
#
_entry.id   AF-A0A0M8X4U6-F1
#
_cell.length_a   1.000
_cell.length_b   1.000
_cell.length_c   1.000
_cell.angle_alpha   90.00
_cell.angle_beta   90.00
_cell.angle_gamma   90.00
#
_symmetry.space_group_name_H-M   'P 1'
#
loop_
_entity.id
_entity.type
_entity.pdbx_description
1 polymer ?
#
loop_
_entity_poly.entity_id
_entity_poly.type
_entity_poly.pdbx_seq_one_letter_code
_entity_poly.pdbx_strand_id
1 'polypeptide(L)'
;MASTNSNNRGGSNANGAKSNKFANVGAAAGGFVGAMGSSFAPPVNVTINRTTNNHRGGTGNGGRPHAEALLPAPEFTSPAQVRQYCNTLRAAAVTLSIEVAMGAEIMKGVLAAVPDPEGRAFGSRIRAQKVARKMQRSADALRDAAKNAAATYAVFQQEFEEEINRVRHRARRPQQPVMNWAQQ
;
A
#
# COMPACT_ATOMS: atom_id res chain seq x y z
N MET A 1 -9.24 48.81 59.35
CA MET A 1 -8.49 47.96 58.39
C MET A 1 -8.67 46.51 58.80
N ALA A 2 -9.38 45.73 58.00
CA ALA A 2 -9.22 44.27 57.81
C ALA A 2 -10.43 43.78 56.99
N SER A 3 -10.24 43.68 55.68
CA SER A 3 -11.16 43.02 54.75
C SER A 3 -10.94 41.52 54.85
N THR A 4 -11.99 40.71 55.05
CA THR A 4 -11.88 39.25 54.89
C THR A 4 -13.02 38.74 54.01
N ASN A 5 -12.58 38.20 52.88
CA ASN A 5 -13.30 37.72 51.71
C ASN A 5 -14.03 36.40 51.99
N SER A 6 -15.35 36.36 51.75
CA SER A 6 -16.17 35.15 51.85
C SER A 6 -16.13 34.38 50.53
N ASN A 7 -15.46 33.23 50.51
CA ASN A 7 -15.54 32.29 49.39
C ASN A 7 -16.06 30.93 49.84
N ASN A 8 -17.33 30.74 49.51
CA ASN A 8 -18.08 29.49 49.42
C ASN A 8 -17.31 28.42 48.62
N ARG A 9 -17.13 27.22 49.17
CA ARG A 9 -16.95 25.96 48.42
C ARG A 9 -17.18 24.77 49.35
N GLY A 10 -18.29 24.09 49.09
CA GLY A 10 -18.71 22.87 49.77
C GLY A 10 -17.69 21.75 49.66
N GLY A 11 -17.52 21.04 50.78
CA GLY A 11 -16.76 19.81 50.87
C GLY A 11 -17.45 18.69 50.08
N SER A 12 -16.67 18.01 49.26
CA SER A 12 -17.01 16.72 48.66
C SER A 12 -15.96 15.70 49.08
N ASN A 13 -16.48 14.63 49.66
CA ASN A 13 -15.81 13.57 50.38
C ASN A 13 -14.79 12.82 49.50
N ALA A 14 -13.59 12.62 50.02
CA ALA A 14 -12.55 11.81 49.40
C ALA A 14 -12.81 10.33 49.70
N ASN A 15 -13.10 9.53 48.67
CA ASN A 15 -12.85 8.09 48.73
C ASN A 15 -12.81 7.47 47.33
N GLY A 16 -11.75 6.71 47.05
CA GLY A 16 -11.69 5.79 45.92
C GLY A 16 -10.75 6.20 44.79
N ALA A 17 -9.48 5.80 44.93
CA ALA A 17 -8.56 5.70 43.81
C ALA A 17 -9.15 4.78 42.70
N LYS A 18 -9.32 5.32 41.49
CA LYS A 18 -9.21 4.60 40.21
C LYS A 18 -9.05 5.62 39.07
N SER A 19 -7.81 5.74 38.61
CA SER A 19 -7.45 6.46 37.40
C SER A 19 -8.06 5.77 36.17
N ASN A 20 -9.10 6.36 35.58
CA ASN A 20 -9.63 5.92 34.29
C ASN A 20 -8.77 6.50 33.15
N LYS A 21 -7.64 5.83 32.85
CA LYS A 21 -6.80 6.13 31.66
C LYS A 21 -7.33 5.50 30.37
N PHE A 22 -8.65 5.52 30.13
CA PHE A 22 -9.21 5.03 28.86
C PHE A 22 -10.36 5.87 28.29
N ALA A 23 -10.46 7.15 28.69
CA ALA A 23 -11.45 8.08 28.11
C ALA A 23 -10.89 8.92 26.94
N ASN A 24 -9.80 8.48 26.29
CA ASN A 24 -9.28 9.13 25.08
C ASN A 24 -8.59 8.13 24.13
N VAL A 25 -9.33 7.09 23.72
CA VAL A 25 -8.99 6.22 22.57
C VAL A 25 -10.26 6.06 21.70
N GLY A 26 -10.95 7.18 21.46
CA GLY A 26 -12.23 7.23 20.75
C GLY A 26 -12.34 8.36 19.71
N ALA A 27 -11.27 9.13 19.48
CA ALA A 27 -11.23 10.23 18.51
C ALA A 27 -10.24 10.01 17.34
N ALA A 28 -9.72 8.79 17.18
CA ALA A 28 -8.90 8.38 16.02
C ALA A 28 -9.52 7.24 15.21
N ALA A 29 -10.77 6.86 15.53
CA ALA A 29 -11.51 5.81 14.86
C ALA A 29 -12.93 6.32 14.59
N GLY A 30 -13.06 7.24 13.63
CA GLY A 30 -14.34 7.81 13.25
C GLY A 30 -14.31 8.36 11.84
N GLY A 31 -15.00 7.66 10.93
CA GLY A 31 -15.70 8.30 9.81
C GLY A 31 -14.97 8.32 8.47
N PHE A 32 -15.35 7.42 7.56
CA PHE A 32 -15.60 7.77 6.16
C PHE A 32 -16.67 6.83 5.59
N VAL A 33 -17.89 6.98 6.11
CA VAL A 33 -19.12 6.69 5.38
C VAL A 33 -20.00 7.91 5.59
N GLY A 34 -20.15 8.73 4.55
CA GLY A 34 -21.03 9.90 4.55
C GLY A 34 -20.32 11.25 4.45
N ALA A 35 -19.88 11.60 3.25
CA ALA A 35 -19.77 13.00 2.82
C ALA A 35 -19.86 13.06 1.29
N MET A 36 -21.06 13.39 0.82
CA MET A 36 -21.29 14.02 -0.46
C MET A 36 -20.47 15.33 -0.50
N GLY A 37 -19.68 15.55 -1.57
CA GLY A 37 -19.10 16.87 -1.88
C GLY A 37 -17.61 17.05 -1.56
N SER A 38 -16.72 16.58 -2.45
CA SER A 38 -15.49 17.25 -2.90
C SER A 38 -14.61 16.26 -3.65
N SER A 39 -14.91 16.09 -4.94
CA SER A 39 -14.09 15.32 -5.87
C SER A 39 -12.76 16.02 -6.12
N PHE A 40 -11.76 15.73 -5.28
CA PHE A 40 -10.34 15.93 -5.59
C PHE A 40 -9.61 14.58 -5.54
N ALA A 41 -10.15 13.60 -6.26
CA ALA A 41 -9.37 12.46 -6.71
C ALA A 41 -8.85 12.81 -8.11
N PRO A 42 -7.54 12.99 -8.34
CA PRO A 42 -7.04 13.19 -9.69
C PRO A 42 -7.44 11.98 -10.56
N PRO A 43 -7.90 12.19 -11.80
CA PRO A 43 -8.32 11.10 -12.67
C PRO A 43 -7.11 10.23 -12.99
N VAL A 44 -7.10 9.00 -12.50
CA VAL A 44 -6.13 7.98 -12.89
C VAL A 44 -6.63 7.35 -14.19
N ASN A 45 -6.09 7.82 -15.32
CA ASN A 45 -6.32 7.21 -16.62
C ASN A 45 -5.46 5.94 -16.73
N VAL A 46 -6.08 4.76 -16.63
CA VAL A 46 -5.40 3.47 -16.82
C VAL A 46 -5.54 3.06 -18.29
N THR A 47 -4.56 3.42 -19.11
CA THR A 47 -4.45 2.92 -20.48
C THR A 47 -3.76 1.56 -20.47
N ILE A 48 -4.51 0.49 -20.74
CA ILE A 48 -3.96 -0.87 -20.90
C ILE A 48 -3.43 -0.98 -22.33
N ASN A 49 -2.15 -0.71 -22.54
CA ASN A 49 -1.50 -0.99 -23.83
C ASN A 49 -1.06 -2.46 -23.87
N ARG A 50 -1.88 -3.32 -24.47
CA ARG A 50 -1.52 -4.72 -24.73
C ARG A 50 -0.57 -4.78 -25.92
N THR A 51 0.73 -4.67 -25.67
CA THR A 51 1.75 -4.90 -26.71
C THR A 51 1.98 -6.40 -26.85
N THR A 52 1.31 -7.04 -27.81
CA THR A 52 1.67 -8.40 -28.26
C THR A 52 2.97 -8.31 -29.05
N ASN A 53 4.11 -8.34 -28.34
CA ASN A 53 5.41 -8.56 -28.94
C ASN A 53 5.53 -10.02 -29.36
N ASN A 54 5.03 -10.32 -30.56
CA ASN A 54 5.37 -11.51 -31.29
C ASN A 54 6.77 -11.30 -31.88
N HIS A 55 7.82 -11.60 -31.12
CA HIS A 55 9.19 -11.66 -31.63
C HIS A 55 9.66 -13.11 -31.61
N ARG A 56 9.70 -13.67 -32.82
CA ARG A 56 10.28 -14.96 -33.17
C ARG A 56 11.74 -15.04 -32.70
N GLY A 57 12.08 -16.11 -31.96
CA GLY A 57 13.46 -16.49 -31.66
C GLY A 57 13.47 -17.61 -30.62
N GLY A 58 13.45 -18.85 -31.09
CA GLY A 58 13.22 -20.03 -30.27
C GLY A 58 14.39 -20.45 -29.39
N THR A 59 14.07 -21.03 -28.24
CA THR A 59 14.62 -22.31 -27.79
C THR A 59 13.62 -22.89 -26.79
N GLY A 60 13.04 -24.04 -27.13
CA GLY A 60 12.07 -24.70 -26.28
C GLY A 60 12.73 -25.31 -25.04
N ASN A 61 12.10 -25.14 -23.88
CA ASN A 61 12.08 -26.17 -22.85
C ASN A 61 10.92 -25.94 -21.88
N GLY A 62 10.02 -26.92 -21.81
CA GLY A 62 9.23 -27.25 -20.62
C GLY A 62 8.22 -26.20 -20.13
N GLY A 63 6.99 -26.34 -20.61
CA GLY A 63 5.81 -25.74 -19.99
C GLY A 63 5.77 -26.00 -18.49
N ARG A 64 6.04 -24.96 -17.73
CA ARG A 64 5.47 -24.76 -16.40
C ARG A 64 4.29 -23.82 -16.61
N PRO A 65 3.17 -23.98 -15.89
CA PRO A 65 2.18 -22.92 -15.84
C PRO A 65 2.89 -21.74 -15.17
N HIS A 66 3.47 -20.86 -16.00
CA HIS A 66 3.93 -19.58 -15.54
C HIS A 66 2.65 -18.93 -15.02
N ALA A 67 2.53 -18.77 -13.71
CA ALA A 67 1.65 -17.76 -13.17
C ALA A 67 1.90 -16.53 -14.03
N GLU A 68 0.91 -16.09 -14.84
CA GLU A 68 1.04 -14.90 -15.67
C GLU A 68 1.71 -13.85 -14.81
N ALA A 69 2.97 -13.53 -15.14
CA ALA A 69 3.83 -12.84 -14.20
C ALA A 69 3.15 -11.51 -13.85
N LEU A 70 2.68 -11.40 -12.60
CA LEU A 70 2.00 -10.19 -12.10
C LEU A 70 2.89 -8.95 -12.20
N LEU A 71 4.19 -9.19 -12.33
CA LEU A 71 5.22 -8.18 -12.49
C LEU A 71 5.83 -8.28 -13.89
N PRO A 72 6.16 -7.14 -14.52
CA PRO A 72 6.96 -7.15 -15.74
C PRO A 72 8.31 -7.82 -15.46
N ALA A 73 8.94 -8.37 -16.51
CA ALA A 73 10.30 -8.90 -16.39
C ALA A 73 11.22 -7.83 -15.75
N PRO A 74 12.10 -8.21 -14.80
CA PRO A 74 12.99 -7.29 -14.11
C PRO A 74 14.12 -6.82 -15.04
N GLU A 75 13.76 -5.99 -16.01
CA GLU A 75 14.68 -5.32 -16.92
C GLU A 75 14.98 -3.93 -16.34
N PHE A 76 16.23 -3.66 -15.99
CA PHE A 76 16.65 -2.39 -15.38
C PHE A 76 17.66 -1.65 -16.27
N THR A 77 17.39 -1.61 -17.58
CA THR A 77 18.28 -0.99 -18.58
C THR A 77 18.02 0.50 -18.76
N SER A 78 16.90 1.02 -18.24
CA SER A 78 16.58 2.45 -18.28
C SER A 78 15.86 2.94 -17.02
N PRO A 79 16.00 4.23 -16.66
CA PRO A 79 15.27 4.82 -15.52
C PRO A 79 13.75 4.70 -15.63
N ALA A 80 13.22 4.70 -16.86
CA ALA A 80 11.80 4.50 -17.13
C ALA A 80 11.33 3.08 -16.73
N GLN A 81 12.15 2.06 -16.97
CA GLN A 81 11.84 0.68 -16.58
C GLN A 81 11.87 0.50 -15.06
N VAL A 82 12.82 1.12 -14.35
CA VAL A 82 12.87 1.10 -12.87
C VAL A 82 11.57 1.66 -12.29
N ARG A 83 11.10 2.80 -12.80
CA ARG A 83 9.81 3.41 -12.41
C ARG A 83 8.64 2.47 -12.69
N GLN A 84 8.58 1.90 -13.89
CA GLN A 84 7.49 1.03 -14.31
C GLN A 84 7.42 -0.24 -13.45
N TYR A 85 8.57 -0.84 -13.15
CA TYR A 85 8.66 -2.01 -12.28
C TYR A 85 8.19 -1.69 -10.84
N CYS A 86 8.66 -0.59 -10.24
CA CYS A 86 8.25 -0.21 -8.90
C CYS A 86 6.75 0.13 -8.81
N ASN A 87 6.20 0.80 -9.81
CA ASN A 87 4.78 1.13 -9.86
C ASN A 87 3.87 -0.09 -10.06
N THR A 88 4.28 -1.03 -10.93
CA THR A 88 3.55 -2.29 -11.13
C THR A 88 3.61 -3.16 -9.88
N LEU A 89 4.76 -3.26 -9.22
CA LEU A 89 4.90 -3.95 -7.93
C LEU A 89 4.02 -3.34 -6.85
N ARG A 90 4.00 -2.00 -6.74
CA ARG A 90 3.13 -1.29 -5.79
C ARG A 90 1.65 -1.59 -6.06
N ALA A 91 1.21 -1.52 -7.31
CA ALA A 91 -0.17 -1.79 -7.69
C ALA A 91 -0.57 -3.24 -7.39
N ALA A 92 0.26 -4.21 -7.81
CA ALA A 92 0.02 -5.63 -7.58
C ALA A 92 -0.04 -5.96 -6.07
N ALA A 93 0.91 -5.46 -5.28
CA ALA A 93 0.97 -5.72 -3.85
C ALA A 93 -0.23 -5.13 -3.09
N VAL A 94 -0.71 -3.93 -3.47
CA VAL A 94 -1.91 -3.34 -2.88
C VAL A 94 -3.14 -4.18 -3.20
N THR A 95 -3.35 -4.57 -4.45
CA THR A 95 -4.47 -5.42 -4.85
C THR A 95 -4.46 -6.75 -4.12
N LEU A 96 -3.30 -7.44 -4.12
CA LEU A 96 -3.13 -8.70 -3.40
C LEU A 96 -3.38 -8.52 -1.89
N SER A 97 -2.99 -7.40 -1.29
CA SER A 97 -3.24 -7.16 0.14
C SER A 97 -4.73 -7.13 0.49
N ILE A 98 -5.57 -6.62 -0.42
CA ILE A 98 -7.02 -6.54 -0.23
C ILE A 98 -7.62 -7.94 -0.36
N GLU A 99 -7.23 -8.69 -1.39
CA GLU A 99 -7.68 -10.06 -1.61
C GLU A 99 -7.29 -10.99 -0.47
N VAL A 100 -6.04 -10.88 0.03
CA VAL A 100 -5.55 -11.67 1.16
C VAL A 100 -6.28 -11.31 2.45
N ALA A 101 -6.58 -10.03 2.69
CA ALA A 101 -7.37 -9.61 3.86
C ALA A 101 -8.82 -10.14 3.78
N MET A 102 -9.43 -10.13 2.60
CA MET A 102 -10.75 -10.72 2.38
C MET A 102 -10.71 -12.24 2.59
N GLY A 103 -9.67 -12.91 2.08
CA GLY A 103 -9.42 -14.33 2.29
C GLY A 103 -9.26 -14.70 3.77
N ALA A 104 -8.64 -13.82 4.57
CA ALA A 104 -8.52 -14.01 6.02
C ALA A 104 -9.89 -14.04 6.72
N GLU A 105 -10.82 -13.16 6.34
CA GLU A 105 -12.17 -13.13 6.93
C GLU A 105 -13.03 -14.30 6.46
N ILE A 106 -12.96 -14.68 5.18
CA ILE A 106 -13.64 -15.89 4.67
C ILE A 106 -13.13 -17.13 5.40
N MET A 107 -11.80 -17.27 5.51
CA MET A 107 -11.16 -18.39 6.21
C MET A 107 -11.58 -18.46 7.68
N LYS A 108 -11.65 -17.31 8.36
CA LYS A 108 -12.14 -17.23 9.75
C LYS A 108 -13.59 -17.69 9.85
N GLY A 109 -14.46 -17.24 8.95
CA GLY A 109 -15.88 -17.61 8.92
C GLY A 109 -16.08 -19.11 8.72
N VAL A 110 -15.39 -19.69 7.75
CA VAL A 110 -15.44 -21.13 7.44
C VAL A 110 -14.92 -21.95 8.62
N LEU A 111 -13.74 -21.61 9.16
CA LEU A 111 -13.14 -22.36 10.26
C LEU A 111 -13.95 -22.23 11.57
N ALA A 112 -14.60 -21.09 11.81
CA ALA A 112 -15.43 -20.87 12.99
C ALA A 112 -16.70 -21.73 13.02
N ALA A 113 -17.17 -22.23 11.88
CA ALA A 113 -18.32 -23.12 11.77
C ALA A 113 -17.99 -24.58 12.08
N VAL A 114 -16.70 -24.96 12.08
CA VAL A 114 -16.26 -26.33 12.38
C VAL A 114 -16.41 -26.60 13.89
N PRO A 115 -17.05 -27.70 14.33
CA PRO A 115 -17.12 -28.06 15.74
C PRO A 115 -15.74 -28.26 16.38
N ASP A 116 -15.57 -27.87 17.65
CA ASP A 116 -14.32 -28.11 18.37
C ASP A 116 -14.24 -29.59 18.81
N PRO A 117 -13.16 -30.34 18.51
CA PRO A 117 -12.99 -31.73 18.93
C PRO A 117 -13.00 -31.92 20.46
N GLU A 118 -12.65 -30.88 21.22
CA GLU A 118 -12.69 -30.89 22.69
C GLU A 118 -14.08 -30.48 23.24
N GLY A 119 -15.09 -30.28 22.38
CA GLY A 119 -16.46 -29.93 22.81
C GLY A 119 -16.63 -28.50 23.34
N ARG A 120 -15.62 -27.63 23.26
CA ARG A 120 -15.73 -26.25 23.73
C ARG A 120 -16.60 -25.42 22.79
N ALA A 121 -17.65 -24.80 23.32
CA ALA A 121 -18.60 -23.97 22.57
C ALA A 121 -17.97 -22.82 21.75
N PHE A 122 -16.78 -22.34 22.13
CA PHE A 122 -16.05 -21.27 21.41
C PHE A 122 -14.63 -21.64 20.99
N GLY A 123 -14.17 -22.87 21.26
CA GLY A 123 -12.77 -23.26 21.00
C GLY A 123 -12.42 -23.16 19.52
N SER A 124 -13.35 -23.52 18.65
CA SER A 124 -13.19 -23.41 17.21
C SER A 124 -12.98 -21.96 16.73
N ARG A 125 -13.76 -21.00 17.25
CA ARG A 125 -13.62 -19.57 16.90
C ARG A 125 -12.26 -19.01 17.27
N ILE A 126 -11.71 -19.41 18.42
CA ILE A 126 -10.39 -18.97 18.87
C ILE A 126 -9.30 -19.50 17.94
N ARG A 127 -9.37 -20.78 17.54
CA ARG A 127 -8.42 -21.37 16.60
C ARG A 127 -8.54 -20.75 15.21
N ALA A 128 -9.76 -20.55 14.72
CA ALA A 128 -10.05 -19.85 13.46
C ALA A 128 -9.43 -18.45 13.46
N GLN A 129 -9.58 -17.69 14.55
CA GLN A 129 -8.95 -16.38 14.68
C GLN A 129 -7.42 -16.46 14.67
N LYS A 130 -6.81 -17.47 15.30
CA LYS A 130 -5.34 -17.66 15.26
C LYS A 130 -4.83 -17.87 13.83
N VAL A 131 -5.53 -18.68 13.05
CA VAL A 131 -5.19 -18.93 11.63
C VAL A 131 -5.42 -17.66 10.80
N ALA A 132 -6.59 -17.04 10.93
CA ALA A 132 -6.93 -15.81 10.21
C ALA A 132 -5.95 -14.66 10.52
N ARG A 133 -5.44 -14.55 11.75
CA ARG A 133 -4.40 -13.57 12.12
C ARG A 133 -3.10 -13.76 11.33
N LYS A 134 -2.72 -14.99 10.95
CA LYS A 134 -1.53 -15.22 10.13
C LYS A 134 -1.75 -14.76 8.69
N MET A 135 -2.95 -14.98 8.16
CA MET A 135 -3.33 -14.47 6.85
C MET A 135 -3.40 -12.94 6.84
N GLN A 136 -3.99 -12.33 7.86
CA GLN A 136 -4.04 -10.87 8.02
C GLN A 136 -2.64 -10.25 8.06
N ARG A 137 -1.69 -10.87 8.78
CA ARG A 137 -0.29 -10.42 8.77
C ARG A 137 0.35 -10.49 7.38
N SER A 138 -0.06 -11.44 6.55
CA SER A 138 0.42 -11.55 5.17
C SER A 138 -0.10 -10.38 4.32
N ALA A 139 -1.36 -9.98 4.51
CA ALA A 139 -1.91 -8.77 3.89
C ALA A 139 -1.16 -7.50 4.33
N ASP A 140 -0.83 -7.38 5.62
CA ASP A 140 -0.07 -6.24 6.12
C ASP A 140 1.36 -6.21 5.55
N ALA A 141 2.04 -7.37 5.46
CA ALA A 141 3.35 -7.48 4.84
C ALA A 141 3.33 -7.08 3.35
N LEU A 142 2.25 -7.37 2.61
CA LEU A 142 2.07 -6.91 1.23
C LEU A 142 1.93 -5.39 1.15
N ARG A 143 1.23 -4.76 2.10
CA ARG A 143 1.14 -3.29 2.18
C ARG A 143 2.50 -2.67 2.46
N ASP A 144 3.29 -3.29 3.33
CA ASP A 144 4.65 -2.82 3.61
C ASP A 144 5.59 -3.03 2.42
N ALA A 145 5.46 -4.13 1.68
CA ALA A 145 6.14 -4.32 0.40
C ALA A 145 5.78 -3.22 -0.60
N ALA A 146 4.51 -2.82 -0.70
CA ALA A 146 4.07 -1.73 -1.57
C ALA A 146 4.63 -0.35 -1.15
N LYS A 147 4.81 -0.10 0.15
CA LYS A 147 5.48 1.10 0.66
C LYS A 147 6.96 1.08 0.32
N ASN A 148 7.64 -0.03 0.57
CA ASN A 148 9.05 -0.20 0.26
C ASN A 148 9.32 -0.05 -1.24
N ALA A 149 8.46 -0.57 -2.12
CA ALA A 149 8.58 -0.39 -3.56
C ALA A 149 8.54 1.09 -3.99
N ALA A 150 7.68 1.90 -3.37
CA ALA A 150 7.66 3.35 -3.62
C ALA A 150 8.89 4.06 -3.06
N ALA A 151 9.35 3.66 -1.86
CA ALA A 151 10.56 4.19 -1.25
C ALA A 151 11.79 3.87 -2.11
N THR A 152 11.89 2.66 -2.69
CA THR A 152 12.98 2.27 -3.60
C THR A 152 13.09 3.24 -4.77
N TYR A 153 11.97 3.58 -5.42
CA TYR A 153 12.00 4.54 -6.53
C TYR A 153 12.34 5.95 -6.06
N ALA A 154 11.86 6.39 -4.90
CA ALA A 154 12.18 7.71 -4.36
C ALA A 154 13.68 7.85 -4.02
N VAL A 155 14.29 6.83 -3.40
CA VAL A 155 15.73 6.78 -3.13
C VAL A 155 16.52 6.68 -4.43
N PHE A 156 16.07 5.88 -5.40
CA PHE A 156 16.69 5.82 -6.73
C PHE A 156 16.71 7.20 -7.41
N GLN A 157 15.65 7.99 -7.28
CA GLN A 157 15.66 9.36 -7.78
C GLN A 157 16.70 10.22 -7.08
N GLN A 158 16.76 10.19 -5.75
CA GLN A 158 17.70 11.00 -4.97
C GLN A 158 19.18 10.67 -5.27
N GLU A 159 19.53 9.38 -5.31
CA GLU A 159 20.91 8.93 -5.42
C GLU A 159 21.44 8.96 -6.87
N PHE A 160 20.56 8.86 -7.87
CA PHE A 160 20.96 8.79 -9.28
C PHE A 160 20.49 10.00 -10.10
N GLU A 161 20.01 11.08 -9.46
CA GLU A 161 19.51 12.27 -10.15
C GLU A 161 20.57 12.89 -11.06
N GLU A 162 21.82 12.96 -10.58
CA GLU A 162 22.95 13.54 -11.31
C GLU A 162 23.34 12.69 -12.53
N GLU A 163 23.40 11.36 -12.37
CA GLU A 163 23.67 10.38 -13.41
C GLU A 163 22.59 10.41 -14.49
N ILE A 164 21.32 10.41 -14.08
CA ILE A 164 20.17 10.40 -14.97
C ILE A 164 20.11 11.71 -15.76
N ASN A 165 20.29 12.86 -15.11
CA ASN A 165 20.28 14.14 -15.79
C ASN A 165 21.48 14.27 -16.74
N ARG A 166 22.68 13.81 -16.35
CA ARG A 166 23.85 13.75 -17.24
C ARG A 166 23.60 12.89 -18.48
N VAL A 167 22.97 11.71 -18.34
CA VAL A 167 22.58 10.86 -19.49
C VAL A 167 21.48 11.51 -20.33
N ARG A 168 20.50 12.18 -19.70
CA ARG A 168 19.41 12.90 -20.39
C ARG A 168 19.93 14.09 -21.21
N HIS A 169 20.91 14.83 -20.70
CA HIS A 169 21.59 15.90 -21.44
C HIS A 169 22.42 15.36 -22.60
N ARG A 170 22.99 14.15 -22.47
CA ARG A 170 23.71 13.48 -23.55
C ARG A 170 22.79 12.89 -24.62
N ALA A 171 21.60 12.40 -24.22
CA ALA A 171 20.61 11.80 -25.13
C ALA A 171 19.83 12.84 -25.94
N ARG A 172 19.63 14.06 -25.40
CA ARG A 172 19.18 15.22 -26.18
C ARG A 172 20.35 15.78 -26.99
N ARG A 173 20.72 15.13 -28.09
CA ARG A 173 21.50 15.81 -29.14
C ARG A 173 20.67 17.02 -29.59
N PRO A 174 21.20 18.26 -29.55
CA PRO A 174 20.51 19.39 -30.16
C PRO A 174 20.33 19.04 -31.64
N GLN A 175 19.07 19.01 -32.11
CA GLN A 175 18.79 19.00 -33.55
C GLN A 175 19.47 20.24 -34.10
N GLN A 176 20.59 20.05 -34.79
CA GLN A 176 21.23 21.15 -35.50
C GLN A 176 20.20 21.69 -36.49
N PRO A 177 19.94 23.01 -36.51
CA PRO A 177 19.09 23.61 -37.53
C PRO A 177 19.62 23.17 -38.89
N VAL A 178 18.81 22.44 -39.65
CA VAL A 178 19.16 22.03 -41.01
C VAL A 178 19.16 23.31 -41.84
N MET A 179 20.36 23.86 -42.09
CA MET A 179 20.53 25.05 -42.91
C MET A 179 20.05 24.73 -44.32
N ASN A 180 18.90 25.28 -44.71
CA ASN A 180 18.28 25.00 -46.01
C ASN A 180 18.91 25.92 -47.06
N TRP A 181 19.90 25.41 -47.79
CA TRP A 181 20.62 26.15 -48.84
C TRP A 181 19.78 26.45 -50.09
N ALA A 182 18.52 26.00 -50.13
CA ALA A 182 17.60 26.18 -51.25
C ALA A 182 16.82 27.51 -51.22
N GLN A 183 17.18 28.46 -50.35
CA GLN A 183 16.51 29.76 -50.18
C GLN A 183 17.39 30.98 -50.51
N GLN A 184 18.41 30.83 -51.38
CA GLN A 184 19.15 31.98 -51.93
C GLN A 184 18.64 32.38 -53.31
#